data_AF-A0A7C1LYN6-F1
#
_entry.id   AF-A0A7C1LYN6-F1
#
_cell.length_a   1.000
_cell.length_b   1.000
_cell.length_c   1.000
_cell.angle_alpha   90.00
_cell.angle_beta   90.00
_cell.angle_gamma   90.00
#
_symmetry.space_group_name_H-M   'P 1'
#
loop_
_entity.id
_entity.type
_entity.pdbx_description
1 polymer ?
#
loop_
_entity_poly.entity_id
_entity_poly.type
_entity_poly.pdbx_seq_one_letter_code
_entity_poly.pdbx_strand_id
1 'polypeptide(L)'
;YESSHKNYDLAIPFIERGYSLLRKNGELGFIVTKKWMKADYGEKLREILSRERAVRLIIDFGDEQVFKGATTYTMILVLRKAKNEKFTYAKVEELKESIEQLRAVHEPERWREERISVLEVPEEELSEKPWVFLTEGEREIVKKVYEGNVRLIDLTSSIFQGLATSADKVYHLIYQGEDEKYFIVLSNSTGKAYRIEKDLLKPLASGENVKAFIVVPSDKLLLFPYEPDDDGIYHLIPEDTFKQKYPNAWKYLLENREILENRERGKMKDRSDWYGYIYPKNLEKHVMEKMLVPRLVSDLRIAYDQEGKYYVDNVDVNGIILKDRELYPLVLGLLNSSLLNYIFKQNSVEFASGYYSANKQFIKDLPIKLPQTDEEKALAEEIEVTVEEILDLLKKHYLVKSLWEEWSEKLGNKKLTLRKLIEKWEKGVGRLPQEKLFFTNVRIISDEETEYDGFEPELKDGTLRLLGRVGDILTPVLELEGKEELLEHVYLSILSLLESRRKSKTLGDILSKTTVPTIDGSPAETERITAIVKEKANAKHLTSFLGLVRENEAYLDALVFRLYGLSAEDARIVLESLGKSQDYIDSVIEHL
;
A
#
# COMPACT_ATOMS: atom_id res chain seq x y z
N TYR A 1 -22.18 -0.15 32.59
CA TYR A 1 -22.41 -0.23 31.14
C TYR A 1 -21.82 -1.53 30.68
N GLU A 2 -22.65 -2.43 30.15
CA GLU A 2 -22.23 -3.73 29.58
C GLU A 2 -21.31 -3.52 28.38
N SER A 3 -21.53 -2.43 27.64
CA SER A 3 -20.81 -2.09 26.41
C SER A 3 -19.38 -1.56 26.61
N SER A 4 -18.96 -1.22 27.83
CA SER A 4 -17.61 -0.68 28.10
C SER A 4 -16.56 -1.79 28.08
N HIS A 5 -15.89 -1.97 26.94
CA HIS A 5 -14.96 -3.08 26.68
C HIS A 5 -13.65 -2.61 26.01
N LYS A 6 -12.48 -3.12 26.44
CA LYS A 6 -11.15 -2.72 25.94
C LYS A 6 -10.96 -1.19 25.95
N ASN A 7 -10.21 -0.64 24.98
CA ASN A 7 -10.05 0.80 24.79
C ASN A 7 -11.25 1.36 24.00
N TYR A 8 -12.40 1.48 24.66
CA TYR A 8 -13.67 1.89 24.05
C TYR A 8 -13.77 3.40 23.78
N ASP A 9 -14.60 3.76 22.80
CA ASP A 9 -14.98 5.14 22.48
C ASP A 9 -16.06 5.65 23.45
N LEU A 10 -16.02 6.93 23.84
CA LEU A 10 -17.00 7.53 24.75
C LEU A 10 -18.44 7.46 24.24
N ALA A 11 -18.69 7.38 22.93
CA ALA A 11 -20.02 7.25 22.36
C ALA A 11 -20.71 5.93 22.77
N ILE A 12 -19.95 4.86 23.00
CA ILE A 12 -20.45 3.52 23.29
C ILE A 12 -21.42 3.48 24.49
N PRO A 13 -21.03 3.94 25.70
CA PRO A 13 -21.94 3.97 26.85
C PRO A 13 -23.15 4.92 26.66
N PHE A 14 -23.04 5.96 25.83
CA PHE A 14 -24.18 6.84 25.52
C PHE A 14 -25.22 6.12 24.65
N ILE A 15 -24.78 5.29 23.69
CA ILE A 15 -25.68 4.48 22.87
C ILE A 15 -26.44 3.48 23.74
N GLU A 16 -25.73 2.71 24.60
CA GLU A 16 -26.37 1.78 25.54
C GLU A 16 -27.36 2.50 26.46
N ARG A 17 -26.94 3.63 27.06
CA ARG A 17 -27.80 4.39 27.99
C ARG A 17 -29.02 4.93 27.27
N GLY A 18 -28.84 5.56 26.12
CA GLY A 18 -29.91 6.14 25.32
C GLY A 18 -30.96 5.09 24.94
N TYR A 19 -30.52 3.93 24.45
CA TYR A 19 -31.42 2.82 24.13
C TYR A 19 -32.19 2.32 25.37
N SER A 20 -31.51 2.14 26.50
CA SER A 20 -32.13 1.65 27.74
C SER A 20 -33.29 2.54 28.22
N LEU A 21 -33.16 3.86 28.02
CA LEU A 21 -34.12 4.88 28.45
C LEU A 21 -35.32 5.03 27.50
N LEU A 22 -35.29 4.42 26.31
CA LEU A 22 -36.43 4.46 25.41
C LEU A 22 -37.67 3.79 26.03
N ARG A 23 -38.82 4.42 25.83
CA ARG A 23 -40.12 3.77 26.01
C ARG A 23 -40.33 2.69 24.94
N LYS A 24 -41.25 1.76 25.18
CA LYS A 24 -41.65 0.76 24.17
C LYS A 24 -42.03 1.47 22.85
N ASN A 25 -41.51 0.97 21.72
CA ASN A 25 -41.66 1.54 20.38
C ASN A 25 -41.08 2.95 20.18
N GLY A 26 -40.36 3.51 21.17
CA GLY A 26 -39.64 4.77 21.02
C GLY A 26 -38.41 4.61 20.12
N GLU A 27 -37.97 5.73 19.55
CA GLU A 27 -36.82 5.80 18.66
C GLU A 27 -35.78 6.80 19.19
N LEU A 28 -34.51 6.53 18.87
CA LEU A 28 -33.36 7.36 19.20
C LEU A 28 -32.45 7.45 17.98
N GLY A 29 -32.10 8.66 17.57
CA GLY A 29 -31.10 8.91 16.53
C GLY A 29 -29.82 9.48 17.11
N PHE A 30 -28.67 8.96 16.68
CA PHE A 30 -27.35 9.51 17.00
C PHE A 30 -26.52 9.69 15.74
N ILE A 31 -25.67 10.72 15.74
CA ILE A 31 -24.52 10.84 14.84
C ILE A 31 -23.31 10.34 15.63
N VAL A 32 -22.71 9.24 15.19
CA VAL A 32 -21.59 8.57 15.89
C VAL A 32 -20.51 8.20 14.89
N THR A 33 -19.33 7.86 15.40
CA THR A 33 -18.28 7.29 14.55
C THR A 33 -18.72 5.90 14.06
N LYS A 34 -18.33 5.50 12.85
CA LYS A 34 -18.70 4.17 12.32
C LYS A 34 -17.78 3.03 12.78
N LYS A 35 -16.62 3.39 13.34
CA LYS A 35 -15.52 2.45 13.66
C LYS A 35 -15.92 1.32 14.60
N TRP A 36 -16.87 1.56 15.51
CA TRP A 36 -17.34 0.53 16.45
C TRP A 36 -18.08 -0.62 15.77
N MET A 37 -18.59 -0.47 14.54
CA MET A 37 -19.22 -1.55 13.79
C MET A 37 -18.23 -2.70 13.50
N LYS A 38 -16.94 -2.40 13.37
CA LYS A 38 -15.90 -3.40 13.03
C LYS A 38 -14.82 -3.56 14.09
N ALA A 39 -14.58 -2.55 14.92
CA ALA A 39 -13.52 -2.60 15.92
C ALA A 39 -13.86 -3.50 17.12
N ASP A 40 -12.83 -4.15 17.69
CA ASP A 40 -12.90 -4.98 18.88
C ASP A 40 -13.60 -4.33 20.08
N TYR A 41 -13.41 -3.03 20.30
CA TYR A 41 -14.01 -2.35 21.44
C TYR A 41 -15.54 -2.21 21.32
N GLY A 42 -16.09 -2.38 20.11
CA GLY A 42 -17.53 -2.29 19.84
C GLY A 42 -18.29 -3.61 20.04
N GLU A 43 -17.59 -4.73 20.27
CA GLU A 43 -18.17 -6.09 20.36
C GLU A 43 -19.37 -6.15 21.31
N LYS A 44 -19.23 -5.62 22.53
CA LYS A 44 -20.30 -5.64 23.53
C LYS A 44 -21.48 -4.75 23.19
N LEU A 45 -21.26 -3.65 22.46
CA LEU A 45 -22.37 -2.85 21.96
C LEU A 45 -23.13 -3.60 20.85
N ARG A 46 -22.40 -4.22 19.91
CA ARG A 46 -23.00 -5.00 18.84
C ARG A 46 -23.83 -6.16 19.38
N GLU A 47 -23.32 -6.87 20.39
CA GLU A 47 -24.03 -7.93 21.12
C GLU A 47 -25.36 -7.44 21.71
N ILE A 48 -25.37 -6.26 22.37
CA ILE A 48 -26.60 -5.68 22.94
C ILE A 48 -27.59 -5.34 21.82
N LEU A 49 -27.14 -4.65 20.78
CA LEU A 49 -28.02 -4.18 19.71
C LEU A 49 -28.62 -5.33 18.89
N SER A 50 -27.85 -6.38 18.59
CA SER A 50 -28.34 -7.56 17.88
C SER A 50 -29.30 -8.39 18.74
N ARG A 51 -28.96 -8.62 20.02
CA ARG A 51 -29.80 -9.36 20.98
C ARG A 51 -31.18 -8.71 21.13
N GLU A 52 -31.22 -7.39 21.17
CA GLU A 52 -32.46 -6.63 21.31
C GLU A 52 -33.17 -6.35 19.97
N ARG A 53 -32.56 -6.72 18.83
CA ARG A 53 -33.00 -6.39 17.46
C ARG A 53 -33.36 -4.91 17.33
N ALA A 54 -32.44 -4.07 17.80
CA ALA A 54 -32.69 -2.67 18.10
C ALA A 54 -32.48 -1.73 16.91
N VAL A 55 -31.82 -2.17 15.85
CA VAL A 55 -31.38 -1.29 14.76
C VAL A 55 -32.56 -1.01 13.84
N ARG A 56 -32.82 0.25 13.53
CA ARG A 56 -33.90 0.64 12.62
C ARG A 56 -33.36 1.18 11.30
N LEU A 57 -32.31 2.00 11.38
CA LEU A 57 -31.69 2.62 10.22
C LEU A 57 -30.21 2.90 10.52
N ILE A 58 -29.35 2.61 9.55
CA ILE A 58 -27.96 3.06 9.50
C ILE A 58 -27.77 3.84 8.21
N ILE A 59 -27.21 5.04 8.30
CA ILE A 59 -26.69 5.78 7.14
C ILE A 59 -25.18 5.90 7.33
N ASP A 60 -24.41 5.18 6.51
CA ASP A 60 -22.95 5.23 6.47
C ASP A 60 -22.50 6.23 5.40
N PHE A 61 -21.72 7.23 5.80
CA PHE A 61 -21.19 8.25 4.90
C PHE A 61 -19.86 7.88 4.25
N GLY A 62 -19.39 6.62 4.36
CA GLY A 62 -18.14 6.22 3.73
C GLY A 62 -16.95 6.98 4.33
N ASP A 63 -16.06 7.46 3.48
CA ASP A 63 -14.92 8.32 3.83
C ASP A 63 -15.21 9.83 3.69
N GLU A 64 -16.46 10.19 3.38
CA GLU A 64 -16.89 11.58 3.24
C GLU A 64 -16.72 12.37 4.54
N GLN A 65 -16.16 13.57 4.42
CA GLN A 65 -15.93 14.47 5.55
C GLN A 65 -17.13 15.39 5.77
N VAL A 66 -18.15 14.86 6.43
CA VAL A 66 -19.43 15.56 6.68
C VAL A 66 -19.27 16.84 7.52
N PHE A 67 -18.28 16.88 8.42
CA PHE A 67 -18.07 18.02 9.33
C PHE A 67 -16.76 18.76 9.04
N LYS A 68 -16.87 20.02 8.65
CA LYS A 68 -15.71 20.88 8.37
C LYS A 68 -14.77 20.96 9.59
N GLY A 69 -13.51 20.56 9.40
CA GLY A 69 -12.47 20.62 10.43
C GLY A 69 -12.38 19.38 11.33
N ALA A 70 -13.27 18.40 11.18
CA ALA A 70 -13.16 17.09 11.81
C ALA A 70 -12.78 16.05 10.76
N THR A 71 -11.85 15.15 11.11
CA THR A 71 -11.38 14.06 10.23
C THR A 71 -12.02 12.71 10.57
N THR A 72 -13.20 12.72 11.21
CA THR A 72 -13.81 11.52 11.78
C THR A 72 -14.92 11.00 10.87
N TYR A 73 -14.91 9.70 10.63
CA TYR A 73 -15.96 9.05 9.83
C TYR A 73 -17.20 8.80 10.64
N THR A 74 -18.30 9.35 10.16
CA THR A 74 -19.57 9.36 10.87
C THR A 74 -20.61 8.49 10.19
N MET A 75 -21.57 8.06 11.00
CA MET A 75 -22.79 7.40 10.56
C MET A 75 -23.96 7.97 11.36
N ILE A 76 -25.15 7.90 10.78
CA ILE A 76 -26.40 8.06 11.53
C ILE A 76 -26.84 6.68 11.97
N LEU A 77 -27.02 6.51 13.29
CA LEU A 77 -27.60 5.32 13.90
C LEU A 77 -28.98 5.66 14.43
N VAL A 78 -30.02 5.01 13.92
CA VAL A 78 -31.37 5.07 14.49
C VAL A 78 -31.69 3.73 15.13
N LEU A 79 -31.98 3.78 16.43
CA LEU A 79 -32.42 2.64 17.22
C LEU A 79 -33.89 2.75 17.55
N ARG A 80 -34.57 1.60 17.63
CA ARG A 80 -35.96 1.49 18.05
C ARG A 80 -36.11 0.42 19.12
N LYS A 81 -36.83 0.73 20.21
CA LYS A 81 -37.13 -0.26 21.26
C LYS A 81 -38.35 -1.11 20.88
N ALA A 82 -38.18 -1.83 19.78
CA ALA A 82 -39.07 -2.84 19.23
C ALA A 82 -38.18 -3.96 18.67
N LYS A 83 -38.66 -5.21 18.66
CA LYS A 83 -37.91 -6.30 18.03
C LYS A 83 -38.09 -6.19 16.51
N ASN A 84 -37.19 -5.49 15.83
CA ASN A 84 -37.28 -5.34 14.38
C ASN A 84 -37.01 -6.70 13.69
N GLU A 85 -37.62 -6.91 12.52
CA GLU A 85 -37.30 -8.08 11.67
C GLU A 85 -36.18 -7.74 10.68
N LYS A 86 -36.18 -6.50 10.20
CA LYS A 86 -35.21 -5.94 9.25
C LYS A 86 -34.90 -4.50 9.63
N PHE A 87 -33.77 -4.00 9.16
CA PHE A 87 -33.41 -2.60 9.23
C PHE A 87 -32.90 -2.10 7.88
N THR A 88 -32.97 -0.79 7.69
CA THR A 88 -32.49 -0.14 6.46
C THR A 88 -31.02 0.23 6.65
N TYR A 89 -30.17 -0.17 5.72
CA TYR A 89 -28.79 0.30 5.62
C TYR A 89 -28.65 1.14 4.35
N ALA A 90 -28.15 2.35 4.47
CA ALA A 90 -27.82 3.20 3.34
C ALA A 90 -26.33 3.55 3.36
N LYS A 91 -25.62 3.30 2.27
CA LYS A 91 -24.24 3.74 2.05
C LYS A 91 -24.23 4.90 1.08
N VAL A 92 -23.67 6.03 1.50
CA VAL A 92 -23.47 7.22 0.66
C VAL A 92 -22.08 7.12 0.03
N GLU A 93 -22.04 6.98 -1.29
CA GLU A 93 -20.78 6.92 -2.06
C GLU A 93 -20.22 8.31 -2.36
N GLU A 94 -21.09 9.32 -2.52
CA GLU A 94 -20.68 10.71 -2.75
C GLU A 94 -21.72 11.67 -2.16
N LEU A 95 -21.32 12.59 -1.28
CA LEU A 95 -22.23 13.52 -0.62
C LEU A 95 -22.41 14.82 -1.44
N LYS A 96 -23.61 15.05 -1.97
CA LYS A 96 -24.00 16.29 -2.68
C LYS A 96 -24.55 17.39 -1.75
N GLU A 97 -24.67 17.11 -0.45
CA GLU A 97 -25.29 17.99 0.55
C GLU A 97 -26.72 18.46 0.18
N SER A 98 -27.53 17.60 -0.44
CA SER A 98 -28.94 17.92 -0.77
C SER A 98 -29.95 17.09 0.03
N ILE A 99 -31.12 17.68 0.31
CA ILE A 99 -32.22 16.97 0.99
C ILE A 99 -32.78 15.87 0.09
N GLU A 100 -32.83 16.12 -1.22
CA GLU A 100 -33.32 15.19 -2.23
C GLU A 100 -32.51 13.90 -2.25
N GLN A 101 -31.18 14.00 -2.12
CA GLN A 101 -30.29 12.83 -2.05
C GLN A 101 -30.68 11.93 -0.87
N LEU A 102 -30.87 12.49 0.33
CA LEU A 102 -31.21 11.68 1.51
C LEU A 102 -32.65 11.15 1.51
N ARG A 103 -33.56 11.69 0.66
CA ARG A 103 -34.90 11.11 0.49
C ARG A 103 -34.86 9.71 -0.12
N ALA A 104 -33.82 9.38 -0.90
CA ALA A 104 -33.63 8.04 -1.45
C ALA A 104 -33.51 6.97 -0.36
N VAL A 105 -33.05 7.32 0.83
CA VAL A 105 -32.98 6.41 1.99
C VAL A 105 -34.38 5.97 2.47
N HIS A 106 -35.37 6.87 2.38
CA HIS A 106 -36.73 6.62 2.86
C HIS A 106 -37.69 6.18 1.76
N GLU A 107 -37.44 6.59 0.51
CA GLU A 107 -38.27 6.30 -0.65
C GLU A 107 -37.41 5.75 -1.83
N PRO A 108 -36.68 4.63 -1.65
CA PRO A 108 -35.72 4.14 -2.65
C PRO A 108 -36.37 3.75 -3.98
N GLU A 109 -37.64 3.35 -3.98
CA GLU A 109 -38.39 3.04 -5.21
C GLU A 109 -38.78 4.28 -6.01
N ARG A 110 -38.82 5.46 -5.37
CA ARG A 110 -39.24 6.72 -5.99
C ARG A 110 -38.04 7.60 -6.37
N TRP A 111 -36.94 7.45 -5.66
CA TRP A 111 -35.71 8.20 -5.86
C TRP A 111 -34.55 7.21 -6.02
N ARG A 112 -34.22 6.86 -7.27
CA ARG A 112 -32.94 6.19 -7.56
C ARG A 112 -31.86 7.26 -7.63
N GLU A 113 -30.95 7.24 -6.67
CA GLU A 113 -29.72 8.03 -6.71
C GLU A 113 -28.55 7.05 -6.78
N GLU A 114 -27.81 7.08 -7.90
CA GLU A 114 -26.66 6.18 -8.13
C GLU A 114 -25.56 6.32 -7.07
N ARG A 115 -25.58 7.42 -6.30
CA ARG A 115 -24.63 7.77 -5.26
C ARG A 115 -25.05 7.28 -3.87
N ILE A 116 -26.19 6.62 -3.74
CA ILE A 116 -26.62 5.98 -2.49
C ILE A 116 -27.09 4.55 -2.77
N SER A 117 -26.41 3.59 -2.14
CA SER A 117 -26.86 2.21 -2.04
C SER A 117 -27.79 2.05 -0.85
N VAL A 118 -28.98 1.46 -1.05
CA VAL A 118 -29.95 1.18 0.01
C VAL A 118 -30.24 -0.32 0.05
N LEU A 119 -30.08 -0.92 1.23
CA LEU A 119 -30.28 -2.33 1.50
C LEU A 119 -31.27 -2.51 2.65
N GLU A 120 -32.18 -3.48 2.51
CA GLU A 120 -32.99 -3.97 3.62
C GLU A 120 -32.31 -5.23 4.18
N VAL A 121 -31.77 -5.12 5.39
CA VAL A 121 -30.94 -6.16 6.02
C VAL A 121 -31.74 -6.86 7.11
N PRO A 122 -31.83 -8.20 7.10
CA PRO A 122 -32.39 -8.97 8.22
C PRO A 122 -31.62 -8.70 9.52
N GLU A 123 -32.35 -8.46 10.62
CA GLU A 123 -31.73 -8.27 11.95
C GLU A 123 -30.96 -9.52 12.43
N GLU A 124 -31.27 -10.69 11.87
CA GLU A 124 -30.59 -11.94 12.17
C GLU A 124 -29.15 -12.00 11.61
N GLU A 125 -28.80 -11.10 10.69
CA GLU A 125 -27.41 -10.93 10.22
C GLU A 125 -26.54 -10.17 11.24
N LEU A 126 -27.15 -9.43 12.18
CA LEU A 126 -26.40 -8.74 13.22
C LEU A 126 -26.00 -9.71 14.34
N SER A 127 -24.74 -9.61 14.76
CA SER A 127 -24.19 -10.38 15.89
C SER A 127 -23.14 -9.55 16.63
N GLU A 128 -22.46 -10.12 17.61
CA GLU A 128 -21.29 -9.52 18.27
C GLU A 128 -20.08 -9.34 17.34
N LYS A 129 -20.07 -10.05 16.20
CA LYS A 129 -19.02 -9.97 15.18
C LYS A 129 -19.05 -8.63 14.43
N PRO A 130 -17.98 -8.26 13.71
CA PRO A 130 -17.97 -7.08 12.85
C PRO A 130 -19.17 -7.05 11.90
N TRP A 131 -19.84 -5.90 11.82
CA TRP A 131 -20.96 -5.71 10.91
C TRP A 131 -20.47 -5.31 9.52
N VAL A 132 -20.97 -6.04 8.53
CA VAL A 132 -20.71 -5.83 7.11
C VAL A 132 -22.05 -5.97 6.39
N PHE A 133 -22.39 -5.01 5.53
CA PHE A 133 -23.68 -4.98 4.84
C PHE A 133 -23.43 -5.15 3.35
N LEU A 134 -23.90 -6.28 2.82
CA LEU A 134 -23.64 -6.74 1.46
C LEU A 134 -24.96 -6.84 0.69
N THR A 135 -24.92 -6.63 -0.62
CA THR A 135 -26.01 -7.02 -1.53
C THR A 135 -26.15 -8.55 -1.58
N GLU A 136 -27.22 -9.06 -2.20
CA GLU A 136 -27.40 -10.52 -2.34
C GLU A 136 -26.27 -11.16 -3.15
N GLY A 137 -25.87 -10.56 -4.28
CA GLY A 137 -24.76 -11.05 -5.09
C GLY A 137 -23.45 -11.07 -4.31
N GLU A 138 -23.13 -9.99 -3.59
CA GLU A 138 -21.94 -9.94 -2.74
C GLU A 138 -21.96 -10.97 -1.61
N ARG A 139 -23.13 -11.24 -0.99
CA ARG A 139 -23.28 -12.31 0.01
C ARG A 139 -22.96 -13.68 -0.56
N GLU A 140 -23.45 -13.99 -1.76
CA GLU A 140 -23.18 -15.25 -2.43
C GLU A 140 -21.68 -15.40 -2.74
N ILE A 141 -21.03 -14.34 -3.22
CA ILE A 141 -19.58 -14.32 -3.47
C ILE A 141 -18.81 -14.59 -2.17
N VAL A 142 -19.09 -13.83 -1.11
CA VAL A 142 -18.43 -14.02 0.20
C VAL A 142 -18.64 -15.45 0.69
N LYS A 143 -19.86 -15.99 0.59
CA LYS A 143 -20.13 -17.37 0.98
C LYS A 143 -19.25 -18.37 0.21
N LYS A 144 -19.21 -18.28 -1.13
CA LYS A 144 -18.35 -19.15 -1.98
C LYS A 144 -16.87 -19.05 -1.58
N VAL A 145 -16.42 -17.84 -1.23
CA VAL A 145 -15.01 -17.59 -0.88
C VAL A 145 -14.63 -18.13 0.51
N TYR A 146 -15.56 -18.18 1.47
CA TYR A 146 -15.28 -18.78 2.78
C TYR A 146 -15.55 -20.29 2.84
N GLU A 147 -16.42 -20.82 1.99
CA GLU A 147 -16.85 -22.21 2.02
C GLU A 147 -15.69 -23.17 1.66
N GLY A 148 -15.33 -24.05 2.60
CA GLY A 148 -14.30 -25.08 2.39
C GLY A 148 -12.84 -24.59 2.44
N ASN A 149 -12.59 -23.29 2.60
CA ASN A 149 -11.24 -22.72 2.56
C ASN A 149 -10.60 -22.58 3.95
N VAL A 150 -9.27 -22.63 4.00
CA VAL A 150 -8.50 -22.55 5.25
C VAL A 150 -8.15 -21.10 5.57
N ARG A 151 -8.00 -20.75 6.85
CA ARG A 151 -7.62 -19.38 7.23
C ARG A 151 -6.12 -19.19 7.06
N LEU A 152 -5.70 -18.00 6.65
CA LEU A 152 -4.28 -17.65 6.52
C LEU A 152 -3.47 -18.02 7.77
N ILE A 153 -3.99 -17.73 8.97
CA ILE A 153 -3.30 -18.04 10.23
C ILE A 153 -2.98 -19.52 10.42
N ASP A 154 -3.84 -20.41 9.89
CA ASP A 154 -3.68 -21.85 10.02
C ASP A 154 -2.52 -22.36 9.13
N LEU A 155 -2.17 -21.62 8.07
CA LEU A 155 -1.00 -21.87 7.21
C LEU A 155 0.29 -21.24 7.72
N THR A 156 0.21 -20.30 8.65
CA THR A 156 1.37 -19.53 9.14
C THR A 156 2.00 -20.13 10.40
N SER A 157 3.32 -20.11 10.47
CA SER A 157 4.05 -20.30 11.73
C SER A 157 4.04 -19.02 12.56
N SER A 158 4.04 -17.85 11.91
CA SER A 158 3.99 -16.56 12.58
C SER A 158 3.44 -15.46 11.67
N ILE A 159 2.51 -14.65 12.21
CA ILE A 159 2.24 -13.28 11.74
C ILE A 159 2.73 -12.34 12.85
N PHE A 160 3.75 -11.52 12.55
CA PHE A 160 4.48 -10.72 13.53
C PHE A 160 4.60 -9.25 13.13
N GLN A 161 4.79 -8.38 14.11
CA GLN A 161 5.08 -6.96 13.91
C GLN A 161 6.59 -6.74 13.83
N GLY A 162 7.01 -5.68 13.13
CA GLY A 162 8.39 -5.27 13.04
C GLY A 162 9.02 -4.77 14.35
N LEU A 163 10.26 -4.32 14.23
CA LEU A 163 11.10 -3.98 15.38
C LEU A 163 10.67 -2.66 16.00
N ALA A 164 10.43 -2.68 17.31
CA ALA A 164 10.14 -1.48 18.10
C ALA A 164 11.41 -1.01 18.83
N THR A 165 12.14 -0.09 18.22
CA THR A 165 13.41 0.42 18.78
C THR A 165 13.21 1.41 19.92
N SER A 166 12.06 2.11 19.93
CA SER A 166 11.75 3.26 20.79
C SER A 166 12.75 4.44 20.66
N ALA A 167 13.61 4.46 19.63
CA ALA A 167 14.46 5.59 19.24
C ALA A 167 14.89 5.50 17.78
N ASP A 168 13.92 5.53 16.87
CA ASP A 168 14.15 5.42 15.43
C ASP A 168 15.14 6.48 14.91
N LYS A 169 15.18 7.68 15.50
CA LYS A 169 16.17 8.73 15.15
C LYS A 169 17.64 8.30 15.35
N VAL A 170 17.89 7.34 16.24
CA VAL A 170 19.22 6.80 16.55
C VAL A 170 19.47 5.51 15.76
N TYR A 171 18.49 4.60 15.72
CA TYR A 171 18.69 3.30 15.08
C TYR A 171 18.44 3.29 13.57
N HIS A 172 17.65 4.22 13.02
CA HIS A 172 17.44 4.36 11.59
C HIS A 172 18.42 5.38 11.02
N LEU A 173 19.31 4.90 10.17
CA LEU A 173 20.41 5.63 9.58
C LEU A 173 20.23 5.67 8.07
N ILE A 174 20.64 6.77 7.43
CA ILE A 174 20.45 6.96 5.98
C ILE A 174 21.77 6.66 5.28
N TYR A 175 21.78 5.71 4.37
CA TYR A 175 22.93 5.32 3.56
C TYR A 175 23.42 6.49 2.69
N GLN A 176 24.74 6.74 2.68
CA GLN A 176 25.38 7.75 1.84
C GLN A 176 26.54 7.20 0.99
N GLY A 177 26.96 5.95 1.24
CA GLY A 177 28.08 5.34 0.55
C GLY A 177 28.71 4.24 1.40
N GLU A 178 29.75 3.60 0.85
CA GLU A 178 30.42 2.49 1.52
C GLU A 178 31.88 2.35 1.11
N ASP A 179 32.64 1.66 1.95
CA ASP A 179 33.94 1.08 1.60
C ASP A 179 33.89 -0.44 1.89
N GLU A 180 35.02 -1.16 1.81
CA GLU A 180 35.03 -2.62 2.00
C GLU A 180 34.41 -3.09 3.32
N LYS A 181 34.62 -2.35 4.43
CA LYS A 181 34.25 -2.80 5.78
C LYS A 181 33.13 -1.96 6.43
N TYR A 182 32.90 -0.75 5.96
CA TYR A 182 32.00 0.20 6.60
C TYR A 182 30.97 0.80 5.65
N PHE A 183 29.80 1.13 6.19
CA PHE A 183 28.87 2.06 5.56
C PHE A 183 29.10 3.47 6.08
N ILE A 184 28.97 4.44 5.19
CA ILE A 184 28.88 5.87 5.51
C ILE A 184 27.40 6.19 5.59
N VAL A 185 26.95 6.65 6.76
CA VAL A 185 25.53 6.85 7.05
C VAL A 185 25.27 8.18 7.75
N LEU A 186 24.20 8.86 7.37
CA LEU A 186 23.72 10.06 8.04
C LEU A 186 22.81 9.69 9.21
N SER A 187 23.08 10.28 10.37
CA SER A 187 22.23 10.12 11.55
C SER A 187 21.24 11.26 11.70
N ASN A 188 19.96 10.91 11.84
CA ASN A 188 18.90 11.89 12.10
C ASN A 188 18.94 12.48 13.51
N SER A 189 19.55 11.79 14.49
CA SER A 189 19.67 12.30 15.86
C SER A 189 20.74 13.39 15.99
N THR A 190 21.86 13.27 15.28
CA THR A 190 22.99 14.20 15.40
C THR A 190 23.17 15.11 14.17
N GLY A 191 22.56 14.79 13.04
CA GLY A 191 22.70 15.52 11.77
C GLY A 191 24.07 15.33 11.09
N LYS A 192 24.87 14.34 11.52
CA LYS A 192 26.24 14.09 11.02
C LYS A 192 26.33 12.75 10.30
N ALA A 193 27.31 12.66 9.39
CA ALA A 193 27.70 11.39 8.78
C ALA A 193 28.64 10.60 9.71
N TYR A 194 28.44 9.29 9.79
CA TYR A 194 29.25 8.33 10.54
C TYR A 194 29.70 7.20 9.63
N ARG A 195 30.85 6.63 9.96
CA ARG A 195 31.36 5.42 9.32
C ARG A 195 31.14 4.25 10.27
N ILE A 196 30.21 3.36 9.98
CA ILE A 196 29.76 2.28 10.88
C ILE A 196 30.02 0.91 10.24
N GLU A 197 30.41 -0.07 11.04
CA GLU A 197 30.68 -1.44 10.61
C GLU A 197 29.45 -2.08 9.97
N LYS A 198 29.60 -2.64 8.75
CA LYS A 198 28.49 -3.16 7.94
C LYS A 198 27.68 -4.25 8.63
N ASP A 199 28.33 -5.12 9.41
CA ASP A 199 27.70 -6.25 10.08
C ASP A 199 26.52 -5.87 10.97
N LEU A 200 26.54 -4.65 11.53
CA LEU A 200 25.49 -4.14 12.40
C LEU A 200 24.38 -3.39 11.65
N LEU A 201 24.54 -3.12 10.36
CA LEU A 201 23.60 -2.31 9.59
C LEU A 201 22.80 -3.18 8.64
N LYS A 202 21.48 -3.22 8.85
CA LYS A 202 20.55 -4.08 8.11
C LYS A 202 19.61 -3.26 7.23
N PRO A 203 19.33 -3.67 5.98
CA PRO A 203 18.34 -3.00 5.14
C PRO A 203 17.00 -2.91 5.86
N LEU A 204 16.47 -1.69 5.98
CA LEU A 204 15.19 -1.44 6.65
C LEU A 204 14.12 -1.15 5.61
N ALA A 205 13.06 -1.96 5.63
CA ALA A 205 11.86 -1.75 4.83
C ALA A 205 10.75 -1.11 5.70
N SER A 206 10.21 0.00 5.20
CA SER A 206 9.02 0.67 5.74
C SER A 206 7.80 0.40 4.84
N GLY A 207 6.61 0.86 5.25
CA GLY A 207 5.38 0.62 4.48
C GLY A 207 5.38 1.17 3.04
N GLU A 208 6.28 2.12 2.74
CA GLU A 208 6.47 2.67 1.39
C GLU A 208 7.26 1.74 0.47
N ASN A 209 8.13 0.91 1.06
CA ASN A 209 9.01 -0.04 0.37
C ASN A 209 8.27 -1.34 0.01
N VAL A 210 7.20 -1.65 0.73
CA VAL A 210 6.40 -2.85 0.51
C VAL A 210 5.35 -2.55 -0.57
N LYS A 211 5.64 -2.99 -1.80
CA LYS A 211 4.73 -2.94 -2.96
C LYS A 211 4.09 -4.31 -3.17
N ALA A 212 3.11 -4.39 -4.07
CA ALA A 212 2.58 -5.68 -4.48
C ALA A 212 3.73 -6.54 -5.04
N PHE A 213 3.82 -7.79 -4.59
CA PHE A 213 4.82 -8.79 -4.89
C PHE A 213 6.26 -8.49 -4.43
N ILE A 214 6.74 -7.24 -4.48
CA ILE A 214 8.17 -6.92 -4.29
C ILE A 214 8.45 -5.93 -3.16
N VAL A 215 9.60 -6.14 -2.49
CA VAL A 215 10.20 -5.16 -1.58
C VAL A 215 11.14 -4.25 -2.38
N VAL A 216 10.80 -2.97 -2.49
CA VAL A 216 11.65 -1.95 -3.11
C VAL A 216 12.72 -1.51 -2.11
N PRO A 217 14.02 -1.65 -2.43
CA PRO A 217 15.10 -1.22 -1.54
C PRO A 217 14.93 0.22 -1.07
N SER A 218 15.36 0.50 0.16
CA SER A 218 15.41 1.84 0.72
C SER A 218 16.85 2.23 1.03
N ASP A 219 17.10 3.54 1.16
CA ASP A 219 18.35 4.08 1.69
C ASP A 219 18.46 3.96 3.22
N LYS A 220 17.43 3.44 3.90
CA LYS A 220 17.43 3.30 5.35
C LYS A 220 18.09 2.00 5.78
N LEU A 221 19.01 2.14 6.72
CA LEU A 221 19.68 1.04 7.41
C LEU A 221 19.31 1.08 8.89
N LEU A 222 19.05 -0.09 9.46
CA LEU A 222 18.82 -0.30 10.87
C LEU A 222 20.15 -0.67 11.55
N LEU A 223 20.55 0.08 12.56
CA LEU A 223 21.61 -0.32 13.49
C LEU A 223 21.08 -1.39 14.44
N PHE A 224 21.52 -2.63 14.23
CA PHE A 224 21.03 -3.83 14.88
C PHE A 224 22.10 -4.42 15.82
N PRO A 225 22.08 -4.07 17.13
CA PRO A 225 23.13 -4.42 18.10
C PRO A 225 23.03 -5.86 18.64
N TYR A 226 22.54 -6.81 17.84
CA TYR A 226 22.30 -8.19 18.27
C TYR A 226 23.03 -9.20 17.37
N GLU A 227 23.41 -10.32 17.95
CA GLU A 227 24.00 -11.46 17.26
C GLU A 227 23.29 -12.76 17.64
N PRO A 228 23.16 -13.72 16.70
CA PRO A 228 22.56 -15.01 17.00
C PRO A 228 23.53 -15.88 17.82
N ASP A 229 23.00 -16.68 18.73
CA ASP A 229 23.70 -17.84 19.28
C ASP A 229 23.66 -19.05 18.31
N ASP A 230 24.20 -20.19 18.75
CA ASP A 230 24.25 -21.43 17.96
C ASP A 230 22.86 -21.98 17.60
N ASP A 231 21.82 -21.62 18.37
CA ASP A 231 20.43 -21.99 18.14
C ASP A 231 19.67 -20.96 17.27
N GLY A 232 20.34 -19.90 16.81
CA GLY A 232 19.76 -18.83 16.00
C GLY A 232 18.95 -17.80 16.80
N ILE A 233 19.05 -17.81 18.13
CA ILE A 233 18.38 -16.84 19.01
C ILE A 233 19.26 -15.60 19.13
N TYR A 234 18.69 -14.44 18.84
CA TYR A 234 19.42 -13.17 18.85
C TYR A 234 19.53 -12.58 20.26
N HIS A 235 20.76 -12.33 20.69
CA HIS A 235 21.09 -11.71 21.97
C HIS A 235 21.78 -10.36 21.75
N LEU A 236 21.60 -9.45 22.72
CA LEU A 236 22.30 -8.18 22.69
C LEU A 236 23.80 -8.45 22.83
N ILE A 237 24.60 -7.93 21.90
CA ILE A 237 26.06 -8.10 21.94
C ILE A 237 26.60 -7.47 23.23
N PRO A 238 27.33 -8.19 24.10
CA PRO A 238 27.85 -7.65 25.35
C PRO A 238 28.78 -6.45 25.14
N GLU A 239 28.76 -5.48 26.05
CA GLU A 239 29.48 -4.20 25.91
C GLU A 239 30.98 -4.37 25.58
N ASP A 240 31.67 -5.30 26.25
CA ASP A 240 33.10 -5.54 26.01
C ASP A 240 33.37 -6.10 24.61
N THR A 241 32.54 -7.05 24.17
CA THR A 241 32.58 -7.60 22.80
C THR A 241 32.25 -6.51 21.78
N PHE A 242 31.23 -5.71 22.06
CA PHE A 242 30.76 -4.63 21.18
C PHE A 242 31.87 -3.60 20.93
N LYS A 243 32.53 -3.14 22.00
CA LYS A 243 33.64 -2.18 21.92
C LYS A 243 34.79 -2.68 21.07
N GLN A 244 35.13 -3.97 21.20
CA GLN A 244 36.26 -4.58 20.51
C GLN A 244 35.95 -4.83 19.03
N LYS A 245 34.76 -5.36 18.73
CA LYS A 245 34.36 -5.77 17.37
C LYS A 245 33.81 -4.61 16.54
N TYR A 246 33.13 -3.66 17.18
CA TYR A 246 32.39 -2.56 16.55
C TYR A 246 32.69 -1.19 17.18
N PRO A 247 33.96 -0.74 17.20
CA PRO A 247 34.37 0.49 17.89
C PRO A 247 33.70 1.76 17.35
N ASN A 248 33.37 1.85 16.06
CA ASN A 248 32.73 3.04 15.51
C ASN A 248 31.24 3.11 15.87
N ALA A 249 30.51 2.00 15.72
CA ALA A 249 29.14 1.88 16.19
C ALA A 249 29.03 2.18 17.70
N TRP A 250 29.98 1.70 18.51
CA TRP A 250 30.02 1.99 19.94
C TRP A 250 30.19 3.49 20.22
N LYS A 251 31.14 4.14 19.54
CA LYS A 251 31.33 5.60 19.66
C LYS A 251 30.07 6.38 19.28
N TYR A 252 29.38 5.95 18.22
CA TYR A 252 28.11 6.54 17.79
C TYR A 252 27.02 6.39 18.86
N LEU A 253 26.86 5.19 19.43
CA LEU A 253 25.89 4.94 20.50
C LEU A 253 26.19 5.77 21.75
N LEU A 254 27.46 5.92 22.13
CA LEU A 254 27.87 6.78 23.24
C LEU A 254 27.50 8.25 23.04
N GLU A 255 27.67 8.80 21.82
CA GLU A 255 27.24 10.17 21.50
C GLU A 255 25.72 10.33 21.63
N ASN A 256 24.96 9.26 21.49
CA ASN A 256 23.50 9.23 21.60
C ASN A 256 22.99 8.71 22.96
N ARG A 257 23.88 8.47 23.93
CA ARG A 257 23.53 7.79 25.19
C ARG A 257 22.42 8.50 25.96
N GLU A 258 22.46 9.82 26.05
CA GLU A 258 21.43 10.60 26.74
C GLU A 258 20.04 10.39 26.12
N ILE A 259 19.94 10.36 24.79
CA ILE A 259 18.67 10.09 24.10
C ILE A 259 18.19 8.67 24.43
N LEU A 260 19.11 7.70 24.38
CA LEU A 260 18.80 6.28 24.58
C LEU A 260 18.39 5.94 26.01
N GLU A 261 19.02 6.55 27.01
CA GLU A 261 18.68 6.37 28.44
C GLU A 261 17.34 7.02 28.81
N ASN A 262 17.00 8.16 28.18
CA ASN A 262 15.76 8.90 28.47
C ASN A 262 14.49 8.32 27.79
N ARG A 263 14.62 7.28 26.96
CA ARG A 263 13.47 6.61 26.33
C ARG A 263 12.47 6.08 27.37
N GLU A 264 11.18 6.06 27.00
CA GLU A 264 10.08 5.54 27.85
C GLU A 264 10.09 6.14 29.26
N ARG A 265 10.28 7.47 29.36
CA ARG A 265 10.37 8.21 30.64
C ARG A 265 11.55 7.76 31.51
N GLY A 266 12.71 7.49 30.89
CA GLY A 266 13.94 7.14 31.60
C GLY A 266 14.09 5.67 31.97
N LYS A 267 13.32 4.77 31.35
CA LYS A 267 13.31 3.32 31.66
C LYS A 267 14.66 2.63 31.41
N MET A 268 15.52 3.25 30.60
CA MET A 268 16.83 2.71 30.22
C MET A 268 17.99 3.32 31.03
N LYS A 269 17.72 4.28 31.91
CA LYS A 269 18.74 4.97 32.70
C LYS A 269 19.49 4.01 33.64
N ASP A 270 20.82 4.18 33.72
CA ASP A 270 21.73 3.43 34.59
C ASP A 270 21.75 1.90 34.37
N ARG A 271 21.16 1.40 33.27
CA ARG A 271 21.21 -0.02 32.88
C ARG A 271 22.44 -0.32 32.05
N SER A 272 22.99 -1.53 32.16
CA SER A 272 24.11 -1.99 31.34
C SER A 272 23.72 -2.22 29.87
N ASP A 273 22.44 -2.47 29.59
CA ASP A 273 21.89 -2.73 28.25
C ASP A 273 21.18 -1.50 27.64
N TRP A 274 21.57 -0.29 28.05
CA TRP A 274 20.96 0.99 27.63
C TRP A 274 20.94 1.19 26.10
N TYR A 275 21.87 0.56 25.39
CA TYR A 275 22.02 0.59 23.93
C TYR A 275 21.20 -0.49 23.20
N GLY A 276 20.47 -1.33 23.93
CA GLY A 276 19.53 -2.29 23.34
C GLY A 276 18.19 -1.65 22.99
N TYR A 277 17.34 -2.42 22.31
CA TYR A 277 15.94 -2.07 22.09
C TYR A 277 15.16 -2.30 23.39
N ILE A 278 14.11 -1.51 23.61
CA ILE A 278 13.27 -1.68 24.81
C ILE A 278 12.43 -2.95 24.72
N TYR A 279 12.02 -3.32 23.50
CA TYR A 279 11.21 -4.50 23.23
C TYR A 279 11.89 -5.37 22.15
N PRO A 280 12.94 -6.14 22.50
CA PRO A 280 13.66 -7.02 21.57
C PRO A 280 12.81 -8.26 21.24
N LYS A 281 11.75 -8.07 20.44
CA LYS A 281 10.83 -9.14 20.01
C LYS A 281 11.01 -9.42 18.52
N ASN A 282 10.81 -10.68 18.13
CA ASN A 282 10.83 -11.15 16.74
C ASN A 282 12.18 -10.93 16.02
N LEU A 283 13.28 -10.75 16.75
CA LEU A 283 14.60 -10.43 16.17
C LEU A 283 15.03 -11.45 15.11
N GLU A 284 14.85 -12.72 15.43
CA GLU A 284 15.17 -13.88 14.59
C GLU A 284 14.31 -13.99 13.33
N LYS A 285 13.10 -13.44 13.37
CA LYS A 285 12.14 -13.56 12.25
C LYS A 285 12.51 -12.69 11.06
N HIS A 286 13.36 -11.68 11.26
CA HIS A 286 13.76 -10.77 10.19
C HIS A 286 14.75 -11.38 9.20
N VAL A 287 15.46 -12.45 9.57
CA VAL A 287 16.37 -13.18 8.67
C VAL A 287 15.72 -14.39 8.01
N MET A 288 14.44 -14.64 8.28
CA MET A 288 13.68 -15.71 7.65
C MET A 288 13.07 -15.24 6.33
N GLU A 289 12.91 -16.19 5.40
CA GLU A 289 12.02 -16.08 4.25
C GLU A 289 10.61 -15.74 4.73
N LYS A 290 10.03 -14.66 4.20
CA LYS A 290 8.78 -14.11 4.69
C LYS A 290 8.08 -13.24 3.65
N MET A 291 6.78 -13.09 3.82
CA MET A 291 6.00 -12.05 3.16
C MET A 291 5.83 -10.84 4.07
N LEU A 292 5.71 -9.64 3.49
CA LEU A 292 5.57 -8.38 4.19
C LEU A 292 4.28 -7.67 3.78
N VAL A 293 3.57 -7.10 4.76
CA VAL A 293 2.33 -6.34 4.54
C VAL A 293 2.37 -5.00 5.29
N PRO A 294 2.17 -3.85 4.63
CA PRO A 294 2.08 -2.57 5.32
C PRO A 294 0.84 -2.52 6.20
N ARG A 295 0.90 -1.81 7.32
CA ARG A 295 -0.23 -1.65 8.23
C ARG A 295 -1.36 -0.83 7.62
N LEU A 296 -1.06 0.27 6.95
CA LEU A 296 -2.05 1.15 6.33
C LEU A 296 -1.92 1.06 4.81
N VAL A 297 -2.99 0.62 4.16
CA VAL A 297 -3.01 0.37 2.71
C VAL A 297 -4.34 0.82 2.11
N SER A 298 -4.36 1.35 0.88
CA SER A 298 -5.61 1.53 0.13
C SER A 298 -6.17 0.20 -0.35
N ASP A 299 -5.25 -0.70 -0.76
CA ASP A 299 -5.51 -2.04 -1.25
C ASP A 299 -4.52 -3.00 -0.62
N LEU A 300 -4.97 -4.21 -0.29
CA LEU A 300 -4.11 -5.26 0.21
C LEU A 300 -2.96 -5.48 -0.77
N ARG A 301 -1.73 -5.35 -0.26
CA ARG A 301 -0.51 -5.57 -1.04
C ARG A 301 0.51 -6.27 -0.19
N ILE A 302 1.08 -7.33 -0.73
CA ILE A 302 2.02 -8.21 -0.05
C ILE A 302 3.30 -8.28 -0.87
N ALA A 303 4.44 -7.99 -0.26
CA ALA A 303 5.74 -8.23 -0.86
C ALA A 303 6.34 -9.55 -0.39
N TYR A 304 7.21 -10.15 -1.21
CA TYR A 304 7.94 -11.35 -0.86
C TYR A 304 9.43 -11.05 -0.63
N ASP A 305 9.92 -11.39 0.56
CA ASP A 305 11.32 -11.35 0.95
C ASP A 305 11.85 -12.78 1.07
N GLN A 306 12.18 -13.36 -0.09
CA GLN A 306 12.64 -14.74 -0.22
C GLN A 306 13.93 -15.01 0.56
N GLU A 307 14.86 -14.05 0.57
CA GLU A 307 16.18 -14.20 1.19
C GLU A 307 16.22 -13.82 2.68
N GLY A 308 15.11 -13.29 3.22
CA GLY A 308 15.11 -12.74 4.58
C GLY A 308 16.03 -11.53 4.73
N LYS A 309 16.16 -10.72 3.67
CA LYS A 309 17.10 -9.60 3.61
C LYS A 309 16.64 -8.39 4.41
N TYR A 310 15.32 -8.17 4.49
CA TYR A 310 14.76 -6.92 4.99
C TYR A 310 14.28 -7.02 6.42
N TYR A 311 14.79 -6.11 7.24
CA TYR A 311 14.27 -5.83 8.56
C TYR A 311 13.09 -4.88 8.40
N VAL A 312 12.06 -5.02 9.24
CA VAL A 312 10.82 -4.24 9.07
C VAL A 312 10.54 -3.36 10.27
N ASP A 313 10.09 -2.15 9.95
CA ASP A 313 9.89 -1.06 10.89
C ASP A 313 8.60 -1.20 11.69
N ASN A 314 8.73 -1.45 13.00
CA ASN A 314 7.70 -1.28 14.02
C ASN A 314 6.33 -1.90 13.65
N VAL A 315 5.23 -1.27 14.04
CA VAL A 315 3.86 -1.69 13.70
C VAL A 315 3.48 -1.39 12.26
N ASP A 316 4.29 -0.64 11.52
CA ASP A 316 3.94 -0.15 10.19
C ASP A 316 4.06 -1.20 9.09
N VAL A 317 4.79 -2.29 9.36
CA VAL A 317 4.87 -3.46 8.49
C VAL A 317 4.79 -4.72 9.32
N ASN A 318 3.91 -5.64 8.94
CA ASN A 318 3.82 -6.98 9.53
C ASN A 318 4.54 -7.99 8.62
N GLY A 319 5.18 -8.99 9.22
CA GLY A 319 5.73 -10.14 8.53
C GLY A 319 4.83 -11.37 8.65
N ILE A 320 4.77 -12.17 7.60
CA ILE A 320 4.00 -13.43 7.50
C ILE A 320 4.99 -14.54 7.13
N ILE A 321 5.09 -15.55 7.99
CA ILE A 321 5.94 -16.72 7.77
C ILE A 321 5.03 -17.94 7.65
N LEU A 322 5.11 -18.64 6.52
CA LEU A 322 4.36 -19.87 6.28
C LEU A 322 5.01 -21.06 6.99
N LYS A 323 4.20 -22.09 7.30
CA LYS A 323 4.72 -23.38 7.80
C LYS A 323 5.36 -24.19 6.69
N ASP A 324 4.79 -24.11 5.50
CA ASP A 324 5.27 -24.77 4.29
C ASP A 324 5.77 -23.69 3.31
N ARG A 325 7.03 -23.82 2.89
CA ARG A 325 7.68 -22.85 2.00
C ARG A 325 7.21 -22.97 0.56
N GLU A 326 6.76 -24.16 0.15
CA GLU A 326 6.27 -24.40 -1.21
C GLU A 326 4.98 -23.61 -1.49
N LEU A 327 4.25 -23.23 -0.44
CA LEU A 327 3.01 -22.44 -0.58
C LEU A 327 3.24 -20.94 -0.80
N TYR A 328 4.48 -20.44 -0.73
CA TYR A 328 4.72 -18.99 -0.86
C TYR A 328 4.20 -18.41 -2.18
N PRO A 329 4.49 -18.98 -3.37
CA PRO A 329 4.06 -18.39 -4.63
C PRO A 329 2.52 -18.35 -4.74
N LEU A 330 1.83 -19.45 -4.41
CA LEU A 330 0.36 -19.51 -4.42
C LEU A 330 -0.24 -18.49 -3.45
N VAL A 331 0.17 -18.51 -2.18
CA VAL A 331 -0.39 -17.60 -1.16
C VAL A 331 -0.09 -16.14 -1.49
N LEU A 332 1.09 -15.84 -2.05
CA LEU A 332 1.44 -14.50 -2.50
C LEU A 332 0.53 -14.02 -3.64
N GLY A 333 0.24 -14.88 -4.62
CA GLY A 333 -0.70 -14.58 -5.71
C GLY A 333 -2.10 -14.33 -5.19
N LEU A 334 -2.60 -15.22 -4.33
CA LEU A 334 -3.92 -15.08 -3.72
C LEU A 334 -4.04 -13.78 -2.92
N LEU A 335 -3.08 -13.46 -2.06
CA LEU A 335 -3.16 -12.26 -1.21
C LEU A 335 -2.98 -10.93 -1.97
N ASN A 336 -2.39 -10.94 -3.17
CA ASN A 336 -2.33 -9.77 -4.05
C ASN A 336 -3.48 -9.71 -5.07
N SER A 337 -4.39 -10.70 -5.09
CA SER A 337 -5.55 -10.69 -5.98
C SER A 337 -6.62 -9.66 -5.56
N SER A 338 -7.36 -9.16 -6.53
CA SER A 338 -8.55 -8.33 -6.31
C SER A 338 -9.58 -9.06 -5.46
N LEU A 339 -9.75 -10.37 -5.62
CA LEU A 339 -10.69 -11.15 -4.82
C LEU A 339 -10.37 -11.10 -3.31
N LEU A 340 -9.13 -11.36 -2.91
CA LEU A 340 -8.78 -11.29 -1.48
C LEU A 340 -8.65 -9.86 -0.97
N ASN A 341 -8.32 -8.88 -1.83
CA ASN A 341 -8.44 -7.47 -1.47
C ASN A 341 -9.88 -7.07 -1.16
N TYR A 342 -10.85 -7.54 -1.96
CA TYR A 342 -12.28 -7.35 -1.71
C TYR A 342 -12.69 -7.92 -0.35
N ILE A 343 -12.36 -9.19 -0.07
CA ILE A 343 -12.65 -9.82 1.23
C ILE A 343 -11.96 -9.07 2.39
N PHE A 344 -10.73 -8.62 2.20
CA PHE A 344 -9.99 -7.84 3.18
C PHE A 344 -10.70 -6.52 3.54
N LYS A 345 -11.17 -5.74 2.55
CA LYS A 345 -11.85 -4.46 2.80
C LYS A 345 -13.17 -4.64 3.57
N GLN A 346 -13.86 -5.77 3.37
CA GLN A 346 -15.04 -6.12 4.16
C GLN A 346 -14.70 -6.32 5.64
N ASN A 347 -13.60 -7.02 5.94
CA ASN A 347 -13.18 -7.34 7.30
C ASN A 347 -12.41 -6.21 8.01
N SER A 348 -11.80 -5.30 7.25
CA SER A 348 -10.92 -4.27 7.78
C SER A 348 -11.66 -2.99 8.20
N VAL A 349 -10.98 -2.18 9.01
CA VAL A 349 -11.42 -0.87 9.45
C VAL A 349 -10.84 0.20 8.53
N GLU A 350 -11.71 1.07 8.03
CA GLU A 350 -11.38 2.22 7.20
C GLU A 350 -10.81 3.40 8.03
N PHE A 351 -9.82 4.08 7.46
CA PHE A 351 -9.05 5.23 7.95
C PHE A 351 -9.08 6.35 6.91
N ALA A 352 -8.77 7.58 7.32
CA ALA A 352 -8.77 8.82 6.50
C ALA A 352 -8.30 8.57 5.06
N SER A 353 -9.06 9.04 4.05
CA SER A 353 -8.70 9.00 2.62
C SER A 353 -8.62 7.59 2.00
N GLY A 354 -9.60 6.73 2.27
CA GLY A 354 -9.70 5.39 1.68
C GLY A 354 -8.64 4.37 2.14
N TYR A 355 -7.96 4.61 3.26
CA TYR A 355 -6.97 3.66 3.81
C TYR A 355 -7.65 2.60 4.70
N TYR A 356 -7.09 1.41 4.74
CA TYR A 356 -7.51 0.27 5.54
C TYR A 356 -6.36 -0.25 6.39
N SER A 357 -6.67 -0.87 7.53
CA SER A 357 -5.66 -1.47 8.40
C SER A 357 -5.44 -2.95 8.07
N ALA A 358 -4.24 -3.33 7.60
CA ALA A 358 -3.85 -4.72 7.32
C ALA A 358 -3.01 -5.36 8.44
N ASN A 359 -3.21 -4.92 9.69
CA ASN A 359 -2.66 -5.61 10.86
C ASN A 359 -3.16 -7.05 10.98
N LYS A 360 -2.39 -7.90 11.71
CA LYS A 360 -2.68 -9.31 11.96
C LYS A 360 -4.17 -9.64 12.18
N GLN A 361 -4.87 -8.86 13.01
CA GLN A 361 -6.28 -9.13 13.35
C GLN A 361 -7.24 -9.10 12.15
N PHE A 362 -6.89 -8.39 11.08
CA PHE A 362 -7.72 -8.22 9.89
C PHE A 362 -7.34 -9.18 8.74
N ILE A 363 -6.10 -9.67 8.72
CA ILE A 363 -5.61 -10.57 7.66
C ILE A 363 -5.59 -12.05 8.07
N LYS A 364 -5.54 -12.34 9.38
CA LYS A 364 -5.36 -13.70 9.90
C LYS A 364 -6.46 -14.69 9.46
N ASP A 365 -7.66 -14.20 9.23
CA ASP A 365 -8.84 -15.01 8.89
C ASP A 365 -9.18 -14.93 7.39
N LEU A 366 -8.31 -14.34 6.56
CA LEU A 366 -8.50 -14.37 5.11
C LEU A 366 -8.56 -15.83 4.63
N PRO A 367 -9.57 -16.20 3.82
CA PRO A 367 -9.73 -17.54 3.31
C PRO A 367 -8.72 -17.78 2.19
N ILE A 368 -7.92 -18.82 2.34
CA ILE A 368 -6.92 -19.28 1.38
C ILE A 368 -7.42 -20.61 0.82
N LYS A 369 -7.67 -20.66 -0.48
CA LYS A 369 -8.05 -21.88 -1.18
C LYS A 369 -6.81 -22.72 -1.48
N LEU A 370 -6.77 -23.93 -0.93
CA LEU A 370 -5.77 -24.95 -1.27
C LEU A 370 -6.37 -25.92 -2.29
N PRO A 371 -5.70 -26.18 -3.42
CA PRO A 371 -6.26 -27.00 -4.49
C PRO A 371 -6.49 -28.45 -4.04
N GLN A 372 -7.68 -28.98 -4.30
CA GLN A 372 -8.10 -30.35 -3.96
C GLN A 372 -8.28 -31.22 -5.21
N THR A 373 -8.79 -30.66 -6.30
CA THR A 373 -8.99 -31.36 -7.58
C THR A 373 -7.79 -31.18 -8.51
N ASP A 374 -7.68 -32.01 -9.55
CA ASP A 374 -6.60 -31.85 -10.54
C ASP A 374 -6.73 -30.57 -11.37
N GLU A 375 -7.95 -30.10 -11.60
CA GLU A 375 -8.21 -28.80 -12.22
C GLU A 375 -7.76 -27.64 -11.31
N GLU A 376 -8.07 -27.69 -10.02
CA GLU A 376 -7.63 -26.68 -9.06
C GLU A 376 -6.11 -26.67 -8.91
N LYS A 377 -5.44 -27.84 -8.98
CA LYS A 377 -3.98 -27.93 -8.97
C LYS A 377 -3.36 -27.29 -10.20
N ALA A 378 -3.92 -27.54 -11.39
CA ALA A 378 -3.44 -26.90 -12.61
C ALA A 378 -3.60 -25.36 -12.54
N LEU A 379 -4.73 -24.87 -12.02
CA LEU A 379 -4.94 -23.43 -11.77
C LEU A 379 -3.93 -22.88 -10.76
N ALA A 380 -3.65 -23.61 -9.68
CA ALA A 380 -2.66 -23.20 -8.68
C ALA A 380 -1.25 -23.13 -9.30
N GLU A 381 -0.82 -24.14 -10.05
CA GLU A 381 0.47 -24.13 -10.78
C GLU A 381 0.56 -22.92 -11.73
N GLU A 382 -0.52 -22.60 -12.44
CA GLU A 382 -0.56 -21.45 -13.35
C GLU A 382 -0.53 -20.10 -12.62
N ILE A 383 -1.16 -20.00 -11.44
CA ILE A 383 -1.04 -18.85 -10.54
C ILE A 383 0.42 -18.69 -10.10
N GLU A 384 1.07 -19.77 -9.68
CA GLU A 384 2.48 -19.74 -9.22
C GLU A 384 3.42 -19.25 -10.33
N VAL A 385 3.28 -19.78 -11.55
CA VAL A 385 4.04 -19.33 -12.73
C VAL A 385 3.80 -17.85 -13.00
N THR A 386 2.54 -17.41 -13.00
CA THR A 386 2.19 -16.01 -13.26
C THR A 386 2.79 -15.07 -12.19
N VAL A 387 2.81 -15.49 -10.92
CA VAL A 387 3.44 -14.76 -9.81
C VAL A 387 4.95 -14.65 -10.00
N GLU A 388 5.62 -15.72 -10.43
CA GLU A 388 7.05 -15.69 -10.74
C GLU A 388 7.37 -14.71 -11.87
N GLU A 389 6.57 -14.71 -12.93
CA GLU A 389 6.72 -13.75 -14.04
C GLU A 389 6.54 -12.30 -13.58
N ILE A 390 5.51 -12.01 -12.78
CA ILE A 390 5.28 -10.69 -12.19
C ILE A 390 6.50 -10.26 -11.35
N LEU A 391 6.98 -11.14 -10.47
CA LEU A 391 8.15 -10.87 -9.64
C LEU A 391 9.39 -10.54 -10.48
N ASP A 392 9.64 -11.30 -11.54
CA ASP A 392 10.80 -11.08 -12.41
C ASP A 392 10.70 -9.78 -13.21
N LEU A 393 9.52 -9.43 -13.70
CA LEU A 393 9.26 -8.15 -14.36
C LEU A 393 9.47 -6.98 -13.38
N LEU A 394 8.97 -7.09 -12.15
CA LEU A 394 9.15 -6.08 -11.12
C LEU A 394 10.61 -5.94 -10.67
N LYS A 395 11.34 -7.06 -10.50
CA LYS A 395 12.77 -7.04 -10.18
C LYS A 395 13.56 -6.31 -11.27
N LYS A 396 13.30 -6.60 -12.55
CA LYS A 396 13.92 -5.91 -13.69
C LYS A 396 13.58 -4.42 -13.69
N HIS A 397 12.31 -4.08 -13.48
CA HIS A 397 11.83 -2.71 -13.42
C HIS A 397 12.56 -1.89 -12.35
N TYR A 398 12.59 -2.38 -11.11
CA TYR A 398 13.23 -1.66 -10.00
C TYR A 398 14.76 -1.69 -10.09
N LEU A 399 15.38 -2.70 -10.71
CA LEU A 399 16.81 -2.70 -11.03
C LEU A 399 17.16 -1.58 -12.01
N VAL A 400 16.44 -1.46 -13.12
CA VAL A 400 16.64 -0.40 -14.12
C VAL A 400 16.47 0.97 -13.48
N LYS A 401 15.41 1.15 -12.70
CA LYS A 401 15.15 2.40 -11.99
C LYS A 401 16.28 2.76 -11.03
N SER A 402 16.71 1.82 -10.19
CA SER A 402 17.79 2.05 -9.23
C SER A 402 19.11 2.41 -9.91
N LEU A 403 19.47 1.71 -10.99
CA LEU A 403 20.67 2.03 -11.78
C LEU A 403 20.55 3.42 -12.41
N TRP A 404 19.38 3.75 -12.96
CA TRP A 404 19.14 5.07 -13.55
C TRP A 404 19.27 6.20 -12.53
N GLU A 405 18.72 6.04 -11.32
CA GLU A 405 18.86 7.03 -10.24
C GLU A 405 20.33 7.20 -9.85
N GLU A 406 21.05 6.10 -9.64
CA GLU A 406 22.47 6.10 -9.29
C GLU A 406 23.34 6.82 -10.34
N TRP A 407 23.20 6.45 -11.62
CA TRP A 407 24.04 7.02 -12.68
C TRP A 407 23.63 8.44 -13.05
N SER A 408 22.35 8.77 -12.90
CA SER A 408 21.87 10.15 -13.01
C SER A 408 22.49 11.07 -11.96
N GLU A 409 22.69 10.59 -10.74
CA GLU A 409 23.36 11.34 -9.68
C GLU A 409 24.89 11.39 -9.88
N LYS A 410 25.50 10.27 -10.27
CA LYS A 410 26.96 10.20 -10.48
C LYS A 410 27.47 11.04 -11.65
N LEU A 411 26.72 11.07 -12.76
CA LEU A 411 27.15 11.74 -13.99
C LEU A 411 26.46 13.08 -14.22
N GLY A 412 25.19 13.20 -13.81
CA GLY A 412 24.42 14.42 -14.00
C GLY A 412 24.96 15.55 -13.14
N ASN A 413 25.37 16.65 -13.76
CA ASN A 413 25.85 17.84 -13.07
C ASN A 413 24.87 19.03 -13.16
N LYS A 414 23.79 18.88 -13.93
CA LYS A 414 22.75 19.90 -14.09
C LYS A 414 21.37 19.25 -14.18
N LYS A 415 20.39 19.82 -13.50
CA LYS A 415 18.99 19.38 -13.52
C LYS A 415 18.13 20.39 -14.28
N LEU A 416 17.57 19.99 -15.42
CA LEU A 416 16.67 20.82 -16.23
C LEU A 416 15.25 20.28 -16.10
N THR A 417 14.25 21.17 -16.06
CA THR A 417 12.86 20.71 -16.12
C THR A 417 12.50 20.29 -17.54
N LEU A 418 11.53 19.39 -17.71
CA LEU A 418 11.04 19.00 -19.04
C LEU A 418 10.60 20.24 -19.85
N ARG A 419 9.92 21.20 -19.20
CA ARG A 419 9.60 22.51 -19.80
C ARG A 419 10.83 23.22 -20.35
N LYS A 420 11.91 23.32 -19.57
CA LYS A 420 13.16 23.97 -20.01
C LYS A 420 13.83 23.23 -21.17
N LEU A 421 13.69 21.92 -21.25
CA LEU A 421 14.19 21.15 -22.39
C LEU A 421 13.37 21.47 -23.65
N ILE A 422 12.05 21.53 -23.54
CA ILE A 422 11.15 21.92 -24.65
C ILE A 422 11.45 23.36 -25.10
N GLU A 423 11.53 24.33 -24.19
CA GLU A 423 11.88 25.73 -24.52
C GLU A 423 13.23 25.87 -25.23
N LYS A 424 14.22 25.04 -24.85
CA LYS A 424 15.52 24.97 -25.52
C LYS A 424 15.40 24.40 -26.93
N TRP A 425 14.60 23.37 -27.11
CA TRP A 425 14.29 22.81 -28.42
C TRP A 425 13.62 23.86 -29.30
N GLU A 426 12.55 24.53 -28.85
CA GLU A 426 11.86 25.58 -29.61
C GLU A 426 12.79 26.69 -30.09
N LYS A 427 13.72 27.14 -29.23
CA LYS A 427 14.71 28.17 -29.58
C LYS A 427 15.79 27.67 -30.54
N GLY A 428 16.02 26.36 -30.61
CA GLY A 428 17.07 25.71 -31.37
C GLY A 428 16.61 25.16 -32.73
N VAL A 429 15.34 24.79 -32.89
CA VAL A 429 14.79 24.28 -34.15
C VAL A 429 15.06 25.26 -35.29
N GLY A 430 15.61 24.74 -36.40
CA GLY A 430 16.02 25.55 -37.56
C GLY A 430 17.26 26.43 -37.35
N ARG A 431 17.88 26.39 -36.16
CA ARG A 431 19.08 27.20 -35.82
C ARG A 431 20.28 26.37 -35.38
N LEU A 432 20.04 25.21 -34.75
CA LEU A 432 21.06 24.30 -34.27
C LEU A 432 21.00 22.97 -35.04
N PRO A 433 22.15 22.28 -35.20
CA PRO A 433 22.17 20.90 -35.66
C PRO A 433 21.34 19.97 -34.75
N GLN A 434 20.77 18.93 -35.34
CA GLN A 434 19.82 18.02 -34.67
C GLN A 434 20.45 17.32 -33.46
N GLU A 435 21.74 16.99 -33.52
CA GLU A 435 22.52 16.37 -32.44
C GLU A 435 22.69 17.25 -31.20
N LYS A 436 22.41 18.56 -31.31
CA LYS A 436 22.43 19.50 -30.18
C LYS A 436 21.04 19.72 -29.55
N LEU A 437 20.01 19.07 -30.08
CA LEU A 437 18.64 19.14 -29.58
C LEU A 437 18.29 17.87 -28.80
N PHE A 438 17.51 18.03 -27.73
CA PHE A 438 17.00 16.88 -26.94
C PHE A 438 15.92 16.10 -27.69
N PHE A 439 15.17 16.80 -28.55
CA PHE A 439 14.04 16.27 -29.29
C PHE A 439 14.20 16.57 -30.78
N THR A 440 13.69 15.69 -31.64
CA THR A 440 13.45 15.97 -33.07
C THR A 440 12.15 16.71 -33.25
N ASN A 441 11.11 16.31 -32.52
CA ASN A 441 9.78 16.89 -32.58
C ASN A 441 9.16 16.94 -31.17
N VAL A 442 8.34 17.97 -30.92
CA VAL A 442 7.54 18.10 -29.70
C VAL A 442 6.15 18.54 -30.11
N ARG A 443 5.14 17.81 -29.66
CA ARG A 443 3.74 18.14 -29.89
C ARG A 443 2.98 18.16 -28.57
N ILE A 444 2.61 19.36 -28.13
CA ILE A 444 1.69 19.56 -27.01
C ILE A 444 0.27 19.45 -27.59
N ILE A 445 -0.48 18.44 -27.16
CA ILE A 445 -1.81 18.11 -27.72
C ILE A 445 -2.93 18.76 -26.92
N SER A 446 -2.77 18.84 -25.59
CA SER A 446 -3.79 19.40 -24.70
C SER A 446 -3.34 20.69 -24.02
N ASP A 447 -4.33 21.48 -23.57
CA ASP A 447 -4.10 22.69 -22.78
C ASP A 447 -3.41 22.33 -21.45
N GLU A 448 -2.37 23.08 -21.10
CA GLU A 448 -1.52 22.79 -19.94
C GLU A 448 -2.23 22.89 -18.60
N GLU A 449 -3.38 23.57 -18.52
CA GLU A 449 -4.18 23.75 -17.31
C GLU A 449 -5.33 22.73 -17.21
N THR A 450 -5.52 21.88 -18.23
CA THR A 450 -6.52 20.80 -18.17
C THR A 450 -6.18 19.83 -17.04
N GLU A 451 -7.13 19.60 -16.13
CA GLU A 451 -7.00 18.60 -15.07
C GLU A 451 -7.29 17.19 -15.60
N TYR A 452 -6.47 16.24 -15.17
CA TYR A 452 -6.60 14.81 -15.44
C TYR A 452 -6.64 14.05 -14.11
N ASP A 453 -7.28 12.88 -14.14
CA ASP A 453 -7.33 11.96 -13.00
C ASP A 453 -5.96 11.30 -12.75
N GLY A 454 -5.13 11.20 -13.80
CA GLY A 454 -3.78 10.68 -13.75
C GLY A 454 -3.05 10.79 -15.08
N PHE A 455 -1.77 10.40 -15.09
CA PHE A 455 -0.96 10.37 -16.30
C PHE A 455 -0.20 9.04 -16.42
N GLU A 456 0.05 8.63 -17.66
CA GLU A 456 0.81 7.42 -17.98
C GLU A 456 1.77 7.68 -19.15
N PRO A 457 3.10 7.48 -18.98
CA PRO A 457 4.04 7.60 -20.07
C PRO A 457 4.13 6.28 -20.84
N GLU A 458 4.16 6.37 -22.17
CA GLU A 458 4.37 5.25 -23.08
C GLU A 458 5.50 5.60 -24.05
N LEU A 459 6.51 4.74 -24.17
CA LEU A 459 7.56 4.87 -25.19
C LEU A 459 7.41 3.73 -26.20
N LYS A 460 6.92 4.06 -27.40
CA LYS A 460 6.63 3.09 -28.46
C LYS A 460 6.97 3.67 -29.83
N ASP A 461 7.56 2.85 -30.70
CA ASP A 461 7.92 3.21 -32.07
C ASP A 461 8.73 4.52 -32.17
N GLY A 462 9.69 4.70 -31.25
CA GLY A 462 10.56 5.89 -31.20
C GLY A 462 9.86 7.19 -30.75
N THR A 463 8.64 7.10 -30.22
CA THR A 463 7.86 8.25 -29.72
C THR A 463 7.52 8.05 -28.25
N LEU A 464 7.87 9.02 -27.41
CA LEU A 464 7.43 9.10 -26.03
C LEU A 464 6.11 9.88 -25.96
N ARG A 465 5.03 9.20 -25.62
CA ARG A 465 3.70 9.78 -25.38
C ARG A 465 3.46 9.90 -23.88
N LEU A 466 2.90 11.02 -23.46
CA LEU A 466 2.24 11.13 -22.17
C LEU A 466 0.74 11.05 -22.40
N LEU A 467 0.09 10.10 -21.76
CA LEU A 467 -1.35 9.90 -21.80
C LEU A 467 -1.97 10.54 -20.55
N GLY A 468 -2.96 11.40 -20.72
CA GLY A 468 -3.79 11.93 -19.63
C GLY A 468 -5.07 11.12 -19.49
N ARG A 469 -5.42 10.76 -18.25
CA ARG A 469 -6.61 9.97 -17.92
C ARG A 469 -7.80 10.87 -17.58
N VAL A 470 -8.94 10.61 -18.21
CA VAL A 470 -10.25 11.19 -17.86
C VAL A 470 -11.26 10.05 -17.77
N GLY A 471 -11.68 9.70 -16.56
CA GLY A 471 -12.39 8.45 -16.30
C GLY A 471 -11.55 7.25 -16.74
N ASP A 472 -12.10 6.40 -17.61
CA ASP A 472 -11.39 5.23 -18.16
C ASP A 472 -10.61 5.54 -19.45
N ILE A 473 -10.70 6.75 -20.00
CA ILE A 473 -10.08 7.05 -21.29
C ILE A 473 -8.68 7.63 -21.09
N LEU A 474 -7.68 6.97 -21.67
CA LEU A 474 -6.33 7.49 -21.84
C LEU A 474 -6.20 8.22 -23.18
N THR A 475 -5.88 9.50 -23.13
CA THR A 475 -5.70 10.33 -24.34
C THR A 475 -4.28 10.90 -24.40
N PRO A 476 -3.61 10.88 -25.56
CA PRO A 476 -2.32 11.56 -25.72
C PRO A 476 -2.43 13.06 -25.45
N VAL A 477 -1.63 13.56 -24.49
CA VAL A 477 -1.56 14.99 -24.14
C VAL A 477 -0.24 15.64 -24.55
N LEU A 478 0.81 14.84 -24.72
CA LEU A 478 2.14 15.27 -25.16
C LEU A 478 2.78 14.14 -25.97
N GLU A 479 3.41 14.47 -27.09
CA GLU A 479 4.27 13.57 -27.86
C GLU A 479 5.67 14.19 -28.00
N LEU A 480 6.69 13.37 -27.74
CA LEU A 480 8.10 13.72 -27.87
C LEU A 480 8.78 12.70 -28.78
N GLU A 481 9.46 13.18 -29.81
CA GLU A 481 10.29 12.35 -30.69
C GLU A 481 11.75 12.75 -30.53
N GLY A 482 12.67 11.81 -30.73
CA GLY A 482 14.09 12.06 -30.58
C GLY A 482 14.91 10.79 -30.66
N LYS A 483 16.18 10.89 -30.24
CA LYS A 483 17.02 9.71 -30.04
C LYS A 483 16.46 8.88 -28.89
N GLU A 484 16.46 7.57 -29.09
CA GLU A 484 15.89 6.60 -28.14
C GLU A 484 16.46 6.78 -26.72
N GLU A 485 17.78 6.88 -26.59
CA GLU A 485 18.48 7.01 -25.30
C GLU A 485 18.04 8.25 -24.52
N LEU A 486 17.71 9.34 -25.22
CA LEU A 486 17.22 10.58 -24.60
C LEU A 486 15.75 10.48 -24.24
N LEU A 487 14.94 9.83 -25.08
CA LEU A 487 13.53 9.60 -24.78
C LEU A 487 13.36 8.67 -23.57
N GLU A 488 14.16 7.60 -23.46
CA GLU A 488 14.19 6.72 -22.29
C GLU A 488 14.60 7.48 -21.01
N HIS A 489 15.58 8.38 -21.14
CA HIS A 489 16.01 9.21 -20.01
C HIS A 489 14.89 10.15 -19.52
N VAL A 490 14.16 10.75 -20.46
CA VAL A 490 12.99 11.58 -20.15
C VAL A 490 11.83 10.73 -19.62
N TYR A 491 11.60 9.55 -20.19
CA TYR A 491 10.60 8.58 -19.74
C TYR A 491 10.80 8.22 -18.25
N LEU A 492 12.02 7.84 -17.86
CA LEU A 492 12.36 7.51 -16.47
C LEU A 492 12.22 8.73 -15.54
N SER A 493 12.52 9.93 -16.04
CA SER A 493 12.31 11.17 -15.28
C SER A 493 10.83 11.46 -15.03
N ILE A 494 9.96 11.24 -16.02
CA ILE A 494 8.51 11.37 -15.87
C ILE A 494 7.99 10.31 -14.90
N LEU A 495 8.40 9.06 -15.08
CA LEU A 495 7.97 7.96 -14.22
C LEU A 495 8.36 8.20 -12.76
N SER A 496 9.58 8.68 -12.50
CA SER A 496 10.05 9.06 -11.17
C SER A 496 9.19 10.16 -10.54
N LEU A 497 8.72 11.14 -11.32
CA LEU A 497 7.76 12.14 -10.84
C LEU A 497 6.41 11.51 -10.47
N LEU A 498 5.86 10.67 -11.35
CA LEU A 498 4.54 10.06 -11.17
C LEU A 498 4.48 9.09 -9.98
N GLU A 499 5.58 8.41 -9.70
CA GLU A 499 5.71 7.54 -8.52
C GLU A 499 6.01 8.32 -7.23
N SER A 500 6.34 9.61 -7.33
CA SER A 500 6.56 10.47 -6.17
C SER A 500 5.24 10.91 -5.54
N ARG A 501 5.27 11.34 -4.28
CA ARG A 501 4.10 11.93 -3.58
C ARG A 501 3.70 13.31 -4.10
N ARG A 502 4.33 13.82 -5.16
CA ARG A 502 4.04 15.16 -5.70
C ARG A 502 2.77 15.10 -6.53
N LYS A 503 1.73 15.77 -6.05
CA LYS A 503 0.48 15.95 -6.79
C LYS A 503 0.76 16.63 -8.14
N SER A 504 0.39 15.96 -9.23
CA SER A 504 0.52 16.45 -10.60
C SER A 504 -0.80 16.19 -11.32
N LYS A 505 -1.61 17.23 -11.49
CA LYS A 505 -2.96 17.13 -12.06
C LYS A 505 -3.06 17.62 -13.49
N THR A 506 -2.13 18.45 -13.93
CA THR A 506 -2.19 19.09 -15.24
C THR A 506 -0.94 18.79 -16.06
N LEU A 507 -1.00 18.97 -17.37
CA LEU A 507 0.20 18.82 -18.21
C LEU A 507 1.27 19.86 -17.81
N GLY A 508 0.87 21.08 -17.44
CA GLY A 508 1.76 22.11 -16.91
C GLY A 508 2.50 21.67 -15.64
N ASP A 509 1.83 20.94 -14.74
CA ASP A 509 2.46 20.31 -13.58
C ASP A 509 3.55 19.32 -14.01
N ILE A 510 3.25 18.40 -14.94
CA ILE A 510 4.23 17.41 -15.40
C ILE A 510 5.44 18.09 -16.04
N LEU A 511 5.23 19.05 -16.93
CA LEU A 511 6.30 19.76 -17.64
C LEU A 511 7.20 20.54 -16.67
N SER A 512 6.62 21.16 -15.64
CA SER A 512 7.37 21.99 -14.69
C SER A 512 8.04 21.20 -13.57
N LYS A 513 7.42 20.10 -13.10
CA LYS A 513 7.89 19.29 -11.97
C LYS A 513 8.83 18.16 -12.40
N THR A 514 8.73 17.68 -13.63
CA THR A 514 9.63 16.63 -14.15
C THR A 514 11.02 17.20 -14.27
N THR A 515 11.95 16.63 -13.51
CA THR A 515 13.36 17.05 -13.50
C THR A 515 14.19 16.01 -14.23
N VAL A 516 14.84 16.43 -15.31
CA VAL A 516 15.71 15.61 -16.15
C VAL A 516 17.17 15.92 -15.83
N PRO A 517 17.93 14.98 -15.26
CA PRO A 517 19.38 15.10 -15.07
C PRO A 517 20.09 15.25 -16.42
N THR A 518 21.12 16.07 -16.50
CA THR A 518 21.88 16.31 -17.75
C THR A 518 23.36 16.47 -17.45
N ILE A 519 24.21 16.14 -18.42
CA ILE A 519 25.66 16.38 -18.38
C ILE A 519 25.95 17.67 -19.16
N ASP A 520 26.35 18.72 -18.44
CA ASP A 520 26.58 20.08 -18.94
C ASP A 520 25.40 20.72 -19.69
N GLY A 521 24.21 20.11 -19.59
CA GLY A 521 23.05 20.46 -20.40
C GLY A 521 23.16 20.09 -21.89
N SER A 522 24.10 19.21 -22.25
CA SER A 522 24.34 18.67 -23.60
C SER A 522 23.54 17.37 -23.81
N PRO A 523 22.68 17.27 -24.85
CA PRO A 523 22.00 16.01 -25.16
C PRO A 523 22.99 14.89 -25.48
N ALA A 524 23.98 15.14 -26.34
CA ALA A 524 24.95 14.13 -26.78
C ALA A 524 25.74 13.52 -25.61
N GLU A 525 26.13 14.31 -24.61
CA GLU A 525 26.80 13.78 -23.42
C GLU A 525 25.79 13.08 -22.49
N THR A 526 24.55 13.56 -22.42
CA THR A 526 23.51 12.98 -21.54
C THR A 526 23.11 11.56 -21.96
N GLU A 527 23.23 11.20 -23.24
CA GLU A 527 23.07 9.81 -23.75
C GLU A 527 23.94 8.80 -22.98
N ARG A 528 25.08 9.24 -22.44
CA ARG A 528 25.98 8.39 -21.66
C ARG A 528 25.33 7.81 -20.40
N ILE A 529 24.39 8.54 -19.78
CA ILE A 529 23.68 8.06 -18.58
C ILE A 529 22.90 6.80 -18.93
N THR A 530 22.04 6.85 -19.94
CA THR A 530 21.22 5.72 -20.35
C THR A 530 22.03 4.60 -20.99
N ALA A 531 23.10 4.91 -21.73
CA ALA A 531 24.01 3.88 -22.25
C ALA A 531 24.64 3.03 -21.15
N ILE A 532 25.12 3.65 -20.06
CA ILE A 532 25.70 2.90 -18.92
C ILE A 532 24.63 2.12 -18.18
N VAL A 533 23.43 2.68 -18.01
CA VAL A 533 22.31 1.97 -17.37
C VAL A 533 21.93 0.73 -18.19
N LYS A 534 21.84 0.84 -19.53
CA LYS A 534 21.61 -0.30 -20.44
C LYS A 534 22.67 -1.39 -20.28
N GLU A 535 23.94 -1.00 -20.28
CA GLU A 535 25.06 -1.93 -20.09
C GLU A 535 24.96 -2.65 -18.74
N LYS A 536 24.74 -1.91 -17.65
CA LYS A 536 24.67 -2.44 -16.28
C LYS A 536 23.43 -3.29 -16.02
N ALA A 537 22.29 -2.92 -16.61
CA ALA A 537 21.05 -3.68 -16.52
C ALA A 537 21.00 -4.86 -17.49
N ASN A 538 21.98 -4.98 -18.40
CA ASN A 538 21.96 -5.91 -19.54
C ASN A 538 20.64 -5.81 -20.34
N ALA A 539 20.20 -4.57 -20.59
CA ALA A 539 18.92 -4.26 -21.23
C ALA A 539 19.14 -3.50 -22.54
N LYS A 540 18.38 -3.86 -23.59
CA LYS A 540 18.37 -3.11 -24.86
C LYS A 540 17.58 -1.82 -24.76
N HIS A 541 16.48 -1.86 -24.03
CA HIS A 541 15.56 -0.74 -23.83
C HIS A 541 15.31 -0.53 -22.33
N LEU A 542 15.16 0.74 -21.92
CA LEU A 542 14.94 1.16 -20.53
C LEU A 542 13.49 1.62 -20.31
N THR A 543 12.53 0.89 -20.88
CA THR A 543 11.11 1.11 -20.66
C THR A 543 10.62 0.37 -19.42
N SER A 544 9.46 0.79 -18.90
CA SER A 544 8.87 0.10 -17.75
C SER A 544 8.26 -1.23 -18.15
N PHE A 545 8.42 -2.23 -17.29
CA PHE A 545 7.73 -3.52 -17.39
C PHE A 545 6.34 -3.49 -16.75
N LEU A 546 5.92 -2.35 -16.18
CA LEU A 546 4.67 -2.23 -15.44
C LEU A 546 3.42 -2.49 -16.30
N GLY A 547 3.47 -2.28 -17.62
CA GLY A 547 2.37 -2.65 -18.53
C GLY A 547 2.14 -4.16 -18.56
N LEU A 548 3.21 -4.93 -18.80
CA LEU A 548 3.18 -6.40 -18.76
C LEU A 548 2.81 -6.92 -17.36
N VAL A 549 3.26 -6.25 -16.29
CA VAL A 549 2.84 -6.59 -14.93
C VAL A 549 1.33 -6.42 -14.77
N ARG A 550 0.73 -5.34 -15.28
CA ARG A 550 -0.72 -5.13 -15.21
C ARG A 550 -1.51 -6.18 -15.99
N GLU A 551 -1.02 -6.57 -17.17
CA GLU A 551 -1.60 -7.66 -17.97
C GLU A 551 -1.55 -8.99 -17.19
N ASN A 552 -0.39 -9.33 -16.62
CA ASN A 552 -0.24 -10.53 -15.79
C ASN A 552 -1.07 -10.46 -14.50
N GLU A 553 -1.26 -9.28 -13.90
CA GLU A 553 -2.14 -9.09 -12.75
C GLU A 553 -3.62 -9.31 -13.12
N ALA A 554 -4.06 -8.87 -14.30
CA ALA A 554 -5.40 -9.16 -14.81
C ALA A 554 -5.60 -10.66 -15.08
N TYR A 555 -4.58 -11.32 -15.66
CA TYR A 555 -4.60 -12.77 -15.85
C TYR A 555 -4.63 -13.52 -14.52
N LEU A 556 -3.80 -13.12 -13.55
CA LEU A 556 -3.78 -13.66 -12.20
C LEU A 556 -5.16 -13.55 -11.55
N ASP A 557 -5.81 -12.40 -11.64
CA ASP A 557 -7.15 -12.22 -11.08
C ASP A 557 -8.16 -13.20 -11.71
N ALA A 558 -8.14 -13.40 -13.03
CA ALA A 558 -8.99 -14.39 -13.70
C ALA A 558 -8.74 -15.81 -13.20
N LEU A 559 -7.48 -16.22 -13.07
CA LEU A 559 -7.12 -17.53 -12.50
C LEU A 559 -7.62 -17.70 -11.07
N VAL A 560 -7.51 -16.64 -10.25
CA VAL A 560 -8.00 -16.66 -8.87
C VAL A 560 -9.52 -16.75 -8.83
N PHE A 561 -10.26 -15.98 -9.61
CA PHE A 561 -11.71 -16.11 -9.70
C PHE A 561 -12.13 -17.54 -10.10
N ARG A 562 -11.47 -18.15 -11.10
CA ARG A 562 -11.70 -19.55 -11.50
C ARG A 562 -11.39 -20.52 -10.37
N LEU A 563 -10.26 -20.35 -9.67
CA LEU A 563 -9.89 -21.20 -8.55
C LEU A 563 -10.97 -21.17 -7.47
N TYR A 564 -11.57 -20.01 -7.17
CA TYR A 564 -12.65 -19.87 -6.20
C TYR A 564 -14.05 -20.23 -6.74
N GLY A 565 -14.16 -20.69 -7.99
CA GLY A 565 -15.44 -21.07 -8.61
C GLY A 565 -16.38 -19.90 -8.85
N LEU A 566 -15.82 -18.71 -9.10
CA LEU A 566 -16.57 -17.49 -9.37
C LEU A 566 -16.77 -17.29 -10.87
N SER A 567 -17.98 -16.86 -11.24
CA SER A 567 -18.35 -16.55 -12.61
C SER A 567 -17.83 -15.18 -13.06
N ALA A 568 -17.91 -14.89 -14.36
CA ALA A 568 -17.61 -13.55 -14.91
C ALA A 568 -18.47 -12.44 -14.27
N GLU A 569 -19.72 -12.75 -13.92
CA GLU A 569 -20.61 -11.79 -13.24
C GLU A 569 -20.15 -11.55 -11.78
N ASP A 570 -19.78 -12.61 -11.07
CA ASP A 570 -19.20 -12.50 -9.72
C ASP A 570 -17.92 -11.65 -9.75
N ALA A 571 -17.05 -11.88 -10.74
CA ALA A 571 -15.80 -11.13 -10.93
C ALA A 571 -16.07 -9.65 -11.23
N ARG A 572 -17.06 -9.34 -12.08
CA ARG A 572 -17.47 -7.97 -12.37
C ARG A 572 -17.93 -7.23 -11.11
N ILE A 573 -18.80 -7.84 -10.30
CA ILE A 573 -19.26 -7.27 -9.03
C ILE A 573 -18.07 -6.95 -8.11
N VAL A 574 -17.12 -7.89 -7.98
CA VAL A 574 -15.92 -7.70 -7.15
C VAL A 574 -15.08 -6.54 -7.65
N LEU A 575 -14.77 -6.50 -8.95
CA LEU A 575 -13.87 -5.49 -9.51
C LEU A 575 -14.50 -4.09 -9.53
N GLU A 576 -15.78 -3.98 -9.82
CA GLU A 576 -16.55 -2.71 -9.75
C GLU A 576 -16.60 -2.19 -8.32
N SER A 577 -16.84 -3.06 -7.33
CA SER A 577 -16.86 -2.66 -5.91
C SER A 577 -15.50 -2.14 -5.41
N LEU A 578 -14.41 -2.53 -6.07
CA LEU A 578 -13.06 -2.07 -5.79
C LEU A 578 -12.69 -0.80 -6.57
N GLY A 579 -13.58 -0.28 -7.43
CA GLY A 579 -13.31 0.89 -8.27
C GLY A 579 -12.24 0.63 -9.33
N LYS A 580 -12.13 -0.60 -9.84
CA LYS A 580 -11.23 -0.93 -10.96
C LYS A 580 -11.75 -0.25 -12.24
N SER A 581 -10.83 0.18 -13.11
CA SER A 581 -11.18 0.80 -14.39
C SER A 581 -11.86 -0.20 -15.33
N GLN A 582 -12.72 0.29 -16.22
CA GLN A 582 -13.43 -0.58 -17.17
C GLN A 582 -12.48 -1.42 -18.02
N ASP A 583 -11.37 -0.83 -18.50
CA ASP A 583 -10.34 -1.54 -19.27
C ASP A 583 -9.72 -2.72 -18.50
N TYR A 584 -9.54 -2.58 -17.18
CA TYR A 584 -8.99 -3.64 -16.36
C TYR A 584 -10.02 -4.74 -16.12
N ILE A 585 -11.28 -4.35 -15.88
CA ILE A 585 -12.40 -5.29 -15.76
C ILE A 585 -12.50 -6.12 -17.04
N ASP A 586 -12.56 -5.47 -18.19
CA ASP A 586 -12.71 -6.15 -19.48
C ASP A 586 -11.53 -7.10 -19.76
N SER A 587 -10.30 -6.70 -19.41
CA SER A 587 -9.12 -7.58 -19.51
C SER A 587 -9.23 -8.82 -18.62
N VAL A 588 -9.69 -8.69 -17.37
CA VAL A 588 -9.91 -9.85 -16.49
C VAL A 588 -11.01 -10.75 -17.05
N ILE A 589 -12.13 -10.16 -17.52
CA ILE A 589 -13.25 -10.93 -18.07
C ILE A 589 -12.86 -11.66 -19.37
N GLU A 590 -11.98 -11.10 -20.21
CA GLU A 590 -11.49 -11.79 -21.42
C GLU A 590 -10.70 -13.07 -21.10
N HIS A 591 -10.06 -13.11 -19.93
CA HIS A 591 -9.30 -14.28 -19.45
C HIS A 591 -10.15 -15.30 -18.67
N LEU A 592 -11.40 -14.96 -18.31
CA LEU A 592 -12.35 -15.83 -17.59
C LEU A 592 -13.19 -16.68 -18.54
#